data_AF-A0A3U3QVJ8-F1
#
_entry.id   AF-A0A3U3QVJ8-F1
#
_cell.length_a   1.000
_cell.length_b   1.000
_cell.length_c   1.000
_cell.angle_alpha   90.00
_cell.angle_beta   90.00
_cell.angle_gamma   90.00
#
_symmetry.space_group_name_H-M   'P 1'
#
loop_
_entity.id
_entity.type
_entity.pdbx_description
1 polymer ?
#
loop_
_entity_poly.entity_id
_entity_poly.type
_entity_poly.pdbx_seq_one_letter_code
_entity_poly.pdbx_strand_id
1 'polypeptide(L)'
;MARRSKKSEPETLRKQLLALITDFEHKLAEDSLREQVLSLIPANHLLRDLGSSLMHEEGCNSARDRILAYLIKYPRVIIHGDELMVVAGISEYARRIRELRVQFGWSVLSGTTLKEMIEQDEITLEELQARTMTALKTDVYALMTTEQDREAALRWNEANVLRRSKLSTKDKILSYLRKNVGRPVTGEELRYLANDSKEWARRTRELRTEEGWPIATRNSGRPELEVGAYLLEEDRQAEVHDRKIPDPVRVAVLERDHHACRNCGWSHARKTANDPRTFLELHHIEHHADGGENTLDNLITLCNVCHDDVHRRKVSGEALLHLLKGA
;
A
#
# COMPACT_ATOMS: atom_id res chain seq x y z
N MET A 1 9.94 -5.00 33.98
CA MET A 1 10.01 -4.28 32.68
C MET A 1 11.13 -4.88 31.85
N ALA A 2 10.93 -5.08 30.54
CA ALA A 2 11.99 -5.60 29.67
C ALA A 2 13.15 -4.59 29.53
N ARG A 3 14.40 -5.08 29.48
CA ARG A 3 15.60 -4.25 29.31
C ARG A 3 15.52 -3.48 27.97
N ARG A 4 15.71 -2.17 28.02
CA ARG A 4 15.88 -1.31 26.84
C ARG A 4 17.31 -1.42 26.33
N SER A 5 17.46 -1.43 25.00
CA SER A 5 18.77 -1.34 24.35
C SER A 5 19.50 -0.07 24.76
N LYS A 6 20.80 -0.16 25.01
CA LYS A 6 21.66 0.98 25.36
C LYS A 6 22.58 1.29 24.20
N LYS A 7 22.46 2.49 23.63
CA LYS A 7 23.38 2.94 22.59
C LYS A 7 24.76 3.19 23.17
N SER A 8 25.78 2.74 22.46
CA SER A 8 27.19 2.98 22.77
C SER A 8 28.00 2.97 21.48
N GLU A 9 29.31 3.12 21.58
CA GLU A 9 30.23 3.00 20.46
C GLU A 9 30.27 1.52 19.98
N PRO A 10 29.96 1.22 18.70
CA PRO A 10 29.83 -0.16 18.19
C PRO A 10 31.08 -1.03 18.39
N GLU A 11 32.29 -0.49 18.20
CA GLU A 11 33.53 -1.25 18.31
C GLU A 11 33.80 -1.68 19.76
N THR A 12 33.42 -0.83 20.73
CA THR A 12 33.48 -1.14 22.16
C THR A 12 32.54 -2.28 22.51
N LEU A 13 31.29 -2.23 22.03
CA LEU A 13 30.31 -3.29 22.23
C LEU A 13 30.76 -4.61 21.58
N ARG A 14 31.33 -4.54 20.37
CA ARG A 14 31.89 -5.71 19.67
C ARG A 14 33.00 -6.37 20.48
N LYS A 15 33.95 -5.60 21.02
CA LYS A 15 35.05 -6.12 21.85
C LYS A 15 34.54 -6.80 23.12
N GLN A 16 33.56 -6.20 23.81
CA GLN A 16 32.94 -6.80 24.99
C GLN A 16 32.18 -8.09 24.67
N LEU A 17 31.45 -8.11 23.55
CA LEU A 17 30.73 -9.30 23.10
C LEU A 17 31.72 -10.43 22.78
N LEU A 18 32.80 -10.14 22.06
CA LEU A 18 33.82 -11.13 21.72
C LEU A 18 34.41 -11.76 22.99
N ALA A 19 34.74 -10.95 23.99
CA ALA A 19 35.27 -11.46 25.26
C ALA A 19 34.31 -12.46 25.92
N LEU A 20 33.01 -12.15 25.99
CA LEU A 20 32.02 -13.07 26.56
C LEU A 20 31.86 -14.37 25.77
N ILE A 21 31.89 -14.28 24.44
CA ILE A 21 31.76 -15.45 23.56
C ILE A 21 33.00 -16.34 23.66
N THR A 22 34.20 -15.76 23.74
CA THR A 22 35.44 -16.52 23.98
C THR A 22 35.39 -17.22 25.34
N ASP A 23 34.97 -16.52 26.39
CA ASP A 23 34.89 -17.08 27.76
C ASP A 23 33.82 -18.19 27.89
N PHE A 24 32.82 -18.20 27.01
CA PHE A 24 31.75 -19.20 26.99
C PHE A 24 32.26 -20.62 26.65
N GLU A 25 33.44 -20.78 26.04
CA GLU A 25 34.07 -22.09 25.82
C GLU A 25 34.23 -22.86 27.14
N HIS A 26 34.63 -22.17 28.22
CA HIS A 26 34.78 -22.78 29.54
C HIS A 26 33.43 -23.17 30.15
N LYS A 27 32.35 -22.43 29.84
CA LYS A 27 30.99 -22.72 30.31
C LYS A 27 30.38 -23.96 29.68
N LEU A 28 30.78 -24.31 28.45
CA LEU A 28 30.33 -25.55 27.80
C LEU A 28 30.82 -26.83 28.50
N ALA A 29 31.90 -26.74 29.29
CA ALA A 29 32.42 -27.86 30.07
C ALA A 29 31.69 -28.08 31.40
N GLU A 30 30.82 -27.16 31.82
CA GLU A 30 30.03 -27.27 33.05
C GLU A 30 28.75 -28.09 32.81
N ASP A 31 28.33 -28.94 33.76
CA ASP A 31 27.14 -29.80 33.61
C ASP A 31 25.79 -29.05 33.72
N SER A 32 25.80 -27.79 34.16
CA SER A 32 24.57 -27.04 34.43
C SER A 32 24.06 -26.28 33.21
N LEU A 33 23.05 -26.85 32.54
CA LEU A 33 22.34 -26.18 31.43
C LEU A 33 21.82 -24.78 31.81
N ARG A 34 21.34 -24.60 33.05
CA ARG A 34 20.84 -23.31 33.50
C ARG A 34 21.94 -22.25 33.55
N GLU A 35 23.11 -22.58 34.08
CA GLU A 35 24.24 -21.64 34.17
C GLU A 35 24.78 -21.29 32.79
N GLN A 36 24.85 -22.27 31.89
CA GLN A 36 25.18 -22.04 30.47
C GLN A 36 24.22 -21.02 29.85
N VAL A 37 22.89 -21.22 29.99
CA VAL A 37 21.90 -20.27 29.46
C VAL A 37 22.01 -18.89 30.10
N LEU A 38 22.18 -18.81 31.42
CA LEU A 38 22.31 -17.53 32.13
C LEU A 38 23.56 -16.75 31.69
N SER A 39 24.66 -17.44 31.39
CA SER A 39 25.90 -16.81 30.92
C SER A 39 25.80 -16.20 29.51
N LEU A 40 24.83 -16.64 28.69
CA LEU A 40 24.56 -16.04 27.37
C LEU A 40 23.72 -14.75 27.45
N ILE A 41 23.06 -14.47 28.58
CA ILE A 41 22.20 -13.29 28.72
C ILE A 41 22.98 -11.98 28.51
N PRO A 42 24.17 -11.76 29.12
CA PRO A 42 24.96 -10.56 28.86
C PRO A 42 25.42 -10.43 27.39
N ALA A 43 25.79 -11.55 26.75
CA ALA A 43 26.16 -11.56 25.33
C ALA A 43 24.97 -11.16 24.45
N ASN A 44 23.77 -11.69 24.72
CA ASN A 44 22.54 -11.29 24.04
C ASN A 44 22.21 -9.79 24.26
N HIS A 45 22.44 -9.26 25.47
CA HIS A 45 22.28 -7.83 25.72
C HIS A 45 23.25 -6.97 24.89
N LEU A 46 24.52 -7.35 24.81
CA LEU A 46 25.52 -6.63 24.01
C LEU A 46 25.23 -6.72 22.51
N LEU A 47 24.77 -7.87 22.01
CA LEU A 47 24.38 -8.00 20.60
C LEU A 47 23.22 -7.07 20.23
N ARG A 48 22.21 -6.97 21.11
CA ARG A 48 21.07 -6.05 20.93
C ARG A 48 21.52 -4.59 20.99
N ASP A 49 22.40 -4.26 21.95
CA ASP A 49 22.97 -2.92 22.08
C ASP A 49 23.77 -2.55 20.82
N LEU A 50 24.58 -3.49 20.30
CA LEU A 50 25.39 -3.32 19.10
C LEU A 50 24.52 -2.99 17.89
N GLY A 51 23.51 -3.81 17.60
CA GLY A 51 22.59 -3.58 16.48
C GLY A 51 21.90 -2.22 16.57
N SER A 52 21.37 -1.87 17.76
CA SER A 52 20.72 -0.57 17.97
C SER A 52 21.67 0.64 17.88
N SER A 53 22.97 0.41 18.04
CA SER A 53 24.01 1.44 17.99
C SER A 53 24.51 1.74 16.58
N LEU A 54 24.16 0.91 15.58
CA LEU A 54 24.48 1.16 14.17
C LEU A 54 23.69 2.35 13.59
N MET A 55 22.59 2.73 14.24
CA MET A 55 21.76 3.88 13.84
C MET A 55 22.21 5.16 14.55
N HIS A 56 22.98 6.00 13.85
CA HIS A 56 23.54 7.25 14.36
C HIS A 56 22.66 8.49 14.15
N GLU A 57 21.56 8.36 13.42
CA GLU A 57 20.66 9.47 13.09
C GLU A 57 20.00 10.06 14.35
N GLU A 58 19.83 11.39 14.35
CA GLU A 58 19.10 12.10 15.41
C GLU A 58 17.65 11.59 15.48
N GLY A 59 17.10 11.48 16.69
CA GLY A 59 15.73 11.00 16.91
C GLY A 59 15.55 9.47 16.95
N CYS A 60 16.60 8.68 16.71
CA CYS A 60 16.56 7.21 16.79
C CYS A 60 16.58 6.65 18.24
N ASN A 61 15.77 7.22 19.13
CA ASN A 61 15.81 6.97 20.58
C ASN A 61 15.04 5.69 20.96
N SER A 62 13.92 5.40 20.29
CA SER A 62 13.16 4.18 20.51
C SER A 62 13.41 3.11 19.44
N ALA A 63 13.01 1.87 19.73
CA ALA A 63 13.03 0.79 18.76
C ALA A 63 12.17 1.10 17.52
N ARG A 64 11.03 1.78 17.72
CA ARG A 64 10.15 2.20 16.63
C ARG A 64 10.82 3.24 15.75
N ASP A 65 11.46 4.23 16.35
CA ASP A 65 12.10 5.32 15.60
C ASP A 65 13.28 4.78 14.78
N ARG A 66 14.05 3.82 15.33
CA ARG A 66 15.12 3.12 14.59
C ARG A 66 14.58 2.33 13.40
N ILE A 67 13.50 1.57 13.59
CA ILE A 67 12.83 0.84 12.50
C ILE A 67 12.38 1.82 11.41
N LEU A 68 11.71 2.91 11.80
CA LEU A 68 11.20 3.89 10.85
C LEU A 68 12.34 4.55 10.06
N ALA A 69 13.38 5.01 10.73
CA ALA A 69 14.51 5.65 10.09
C ALA A 69 15.21 4.71 9.10
N TYR A 70 15.35 3.43 9.48
CA TYR A 70 15.88 2.39 8.59
C TYR A 70 15.00 2.16 7.36
N LEU A 71 13.68 2.06 7.53
CA LEU A 71 12.74 1.91 6.42
C LEU A 71 12.73 3.12 5.48
N ILE A 72 12.83 4.35 6.02
CA ILE A 72 12.92 5.58 5.23
C ILE A 72 14.21 5.63 4.40
N LYS A 73 15.31 5.08 4.93
CA LYS A 73 16.60 5.00 4.23
C LYS A 73 16.57 4.02 3.06
N TYR A 74 15.72 3.00 3.12
CA TYR A 74 15.59 1.96 2.09
C TYR A 74 14.13 1.82 1.62
N PRO A 75 13.56 2.86 0.99
CA PRO A 75 12.19 2.81 0.50
C PRO A 75 12.05 1.80 -0.64
N ARG A 76 10.92 1.09 -0.68
CA ARG A 76 10.62 0.02 -1.66
C ARG A 76 11.63 -1.13 -1.69
N VAL A 77 12.42 -1.29 -0.63
CA VAL A 77 13.30 -2.45 -0.43
C VAL A 77 12.61 -3.44 0.50
N ILE A 78 12.73 -4.73 0.18
CA ILE A 78 12.31 -5.84 1.03
C ILE A 78 13.25 -5.96 2.23
N ILE A 79 12.74 -5.67 3.42
CA ILE A 79 13.48 -5.73 4.70
C ILE A 79 12.95 -6.90 5.53
N HIS A 80 13.85 -7.76 6.03
CA HIS A 80 13.47 -8.96 6.78
C HIS A 80 13.21 -8.65 8.27
N GLY A 81 12.39 -9.47 8.92
CA GLY A 81 12.08 -9.33 10.35
C GLY A 81 13.32 -9.41 11.24
N ASP A 82 14.23 -10.33 10.95
CA ASP A 82 15.52 -10.45 11.68
C ASP A 82 16.40 -9.21 11.53
N GLU A 83 16.39 -8.57 10.37
CA GLU A 83 17.11 -7.32 10.12
C GLU A 83 16.51 -6.20 10.97
N LEU A 84 15.17 -6.09 11.00
CA LEU A 84 14.47 -5.17 11.89
C LEU A 84 14.71 -5.46 13.37
N MET A 85 14.82 -6.73 13.77
CA MET A 85 15.15 -7.13 15.14
C MET A 85 16.51 -6.59 15.57
N VAL A 86 17.51 -6.70 14.69
CA VAL A 86 18.87 -6.16 14.92
C VAL A 86 18.83 -4.64 15.04
N VAL A 87 18.22 -3.95 14.06
CA VAL A 87 18.10 -2.48 14.04
C VAL A 87 17.34 -1.96 15.26
N ALA A 88 16.24 -2.60 15.61
CA ALA A 88 15.40 -2.19 16.74
C ALA A 88 16.05 -2.51 18.10
N GLY A 89 16.93 -3.52 18.15
CA GLY A 89 17.48 -4.07 19.38
C GLY A 89 16.41 -4.75 20.26
N ILE A 90 15.34 -5.27 19.66
CA ILE A 90 14.23 -5.98 20.32
C ILE A 90 13.65 -7.06 19.39
N SER A 91 13.16 -8.17 19.96
CA SER A 91 12.43 -9.20 19.21
C SER A 91 11.02 -8.75 18.79
N GLU A 92 10.40 -7.84 19.55
CA GLU A 92 9.04 -7.33 19.31
C GLU A 92 8.97 -6.27 18.20
N TYR A 93 9.73 -6.44 17.11
CA TYR A 93 9.74 -5.51 15.96
C TYR A 93 8.38 -5.47 15.24
N ALA A 94 7.71 -6.62 15.10
CA ALA A 94 6.42 -6.72 14.40
C ALA A 94 5.35 -5.84 15.05
N ARG A 95 5.40 -5.70 16.39
CA ARG A 95 4.53 -4.75 17.11
C ARG A 95 4.83 -3.30 16.74
N ARG A 96 6.11 -2.93 16.59
CA ARG A 96 6.51 -1.56 16.20
C ARG A 96 6.10 -1.26 14.76
N ILE A 97 6.22 -2.23 13.85
CA ILE A 97 5.70 -2.11 12.49
C ILE A 97 4.19 -1.87 12.51
N ARG A 98 3.44 -2.64 13.31
CA ARG A 98 2.00 -2.41 13.45
C ARG A 98 1.70 -1.00 13.95
N GLU A 99 2.42 -0.50 14.95
CA GLU A 99 2.27 0.88 15.43
C GLU A 99 2.55 1.90 14.32
N LEU A 100 3.65 1.74 13.57
CA LEU A 100 4.00 2.63 12.47
C LEU A 100 2.89 2.74 11.43
N ARG A 101 2.27 1.60 11.07
CA ARG A 101 1.16 1.56 10.11
C ARG A 101 -0.11 2.19 10.67
N VAL A 102 -0.51 1.72 11.85
CA VAL A 102 -1.84 1.97 12.41
C VAL A 102 -1.94 3.33 13.10
N GLN A 103 -0.92 3.67 13.89
CA GLN A 103 -0.95 4.85 14.75
C GLN A 103 -0.24 6.04 14.10
N PHE A 104 0.74 5.77 13.24
CA PHE A 104 1.56 6.81 12.62
C PHE A 104 1.39 6.92 11.11
N GLY A 105 0.62 6.04 10.48
CA GLY A 105 0.25 6.14 9.06
C GLY A 105 1.37 5.95 8.06
N TRP A 106 2.40 5.20 8.42
CA TRP A 106 3.44 4.83 7.46
C TRP A 106 2.97 3.69 6.57
N SER A 107 3.10 3.86 5.25
CA SER A 107 2.70 2.85 4.25
C SER A 107 3.70 1.70 4.20
N VAL A 108 3.67 0.85 5.22
CA VAL A 108 4.52 -0.34 5.34
C VAL A 108 3.72 -1.57 4.95
N LEU A 109 3.99 -2.15 3.79
CA LEU A 109 3.32 -3.37 3.34
C LEU A 109 4.07 -4.60 3.86
N SER A 110 3.33 -5.61 4.29
CA SER A 110 3.89 -6.92 4.63
C SER A 110 4.11 -7.77 3.39
N GLY A 111 5.02 -8.74 3.45
CA GLY A 111 5.29 -9.66 2.33
C GLY A 111 4.04 -10.43 1.88
N THR A 112 3.11 -10.75 2.79
CA THR A 112 1.82 -11.34 2.42
C THR A 112 0.98 -10.40 1.56
N THR A 113 0.83 -9.14 1.95
CA THR A 113 0.08 -8.15 1.17
C THR A 113 0.74 -7.90 -0.19
N LEU A 114 2.07 -7.78 -0.21
CA LEU A 114 2.84 -7.65 -1.46
C LEU A 114 2.61 -8.83 -2.40
N LYS A 115 2.63 -10.06 -1.87
CA LYS A 115 2.36 -11.26 -2.64
C LYS A 115 0.95 -11.26 -3.23
N GLU A 116 -0.05 -10.92 -2.42
CA GLU A 116 -1.45 -10.82 -2.85
C GLU A 116 -1.65 -9.74 -3.93
N MET A 117 -0.89 -8.63 -3.86
CA MET A 117 -0.90 -7.59 -4.89
C MET A 117 -0.21 -8.02 -6.20
N ILE A 118 0.89 -8.75 -6.12
CA ILE A 118 1.56 -9.32 -7.32
C ILE A 118 0.64 -10.32 -8.01
N GLU A 119 -0.07 -11.16 -7.24
CA GLU A 119 -1.07 -12.09 -7.77
C GLU A 119 -2.25 -11.38 -8.49
N GLN A 120 -2.40 -10.06 -8.34
CA GLN A 120 -3.39 -9.24 -9.04
C GLN A 120 -2.79 -8.29 -10.08
N ASP A 121 -1.50 -8.45 -10.42
CA ASP A 121 -0.75 -7.60 -11.35
C ASP A 121 -0.69 -6.11 -10.94
N GLU A 122 -0.79 -5.82 -9.63
CA GLU A 122 -0.76 -4.45 -9.11
C GLU A 122 0.65 -3.92 -8.83
N ILE A 123 1.61 -4.84 -8.63
CA ILE A 123 3.02 -4.53 -8.42
C ILE A 123 3.85 -5.67 -8.99
N THR A 124 5.03 -5.34 -9.51
CA THR A 124 5.99 -6.31 -10.05
C THR A 124 7.10 -6.63 -9.04
N LEU A 125 7.81 -7.75 -9.25
CA LEU A 125 8.95 -8.11 -8.40
C LEU A 125 10.12 -7.13 -8.59
N GLU A 126 10.29 -6.63 -9.81
CA GLU A 126 11.30 -5.65 -10.19
C GLU A 126 11.13 -4.35 -9.39
N GLU A 127 9.90 -3.87 -9.24
CA GLU A 127 9.58 -2.65 -8.47
C GLU A 127 9.88 -2.79 -6.97
N LEU A 128 9.85 -4.01 -6.45
CA LEU A 128 10.21 -4.34 -5.07
C LEU A 128 11.69 -4.69 -4.89
N GLN A 129 12.48 -4.69 -5.97
CA GLN A 129 13.85 -5.18 -5.98
C GLN A 129 13.96 -6.63 -5.45
N ALA A 130 12.89 -7.41 -5.59
CA ALA A 130 12.80 -8.78 -5.12
C ALA A 130 13.17 -9.75 -6.25
N ARG A 131 13.98 -10.77 -5.96
CA ARG A 131 14.38 -11.75 -6.98
C ARG A 131 13.28 -12.77 -7.30
N THR A 132 12.50 -13.15 -6.29
CA THR A 132 11.50 -14.22 -6.39
C THR A 132 10.34 -14.00 -5.43
N MET A 133 9.17 -14.53 -5.77
CA MET A 133 7.99 -14.57 -4.88
C MET A 133 8.24 -15.29 -3.56
N THR A 134 9.17 -16.24 -3.52
CA THR A 134 9.54 -16.98 -2.31
C THR A 134 10.25 -16.11 -1.27
N ALA A 135 10.77 -14.95 -1.66
CA ALA A 135 11.34 -13.96 -0.75
C ALA A 135 10.25 -13.21 0.07
N LEU A 136 9.00 -13.18 -0.41
CA LEU A 136 7.90 -12.43 0.21
C LEU A 136 7.21 -13.24 1.32
N LYS A 137 7.94 -13.44 2.42
CA LYS A 137 7.44 -14.12 3.62
C LYS A 137 6.59 -13.19 4.49
N THR A 138 5.93 -13.76 5.50
CA THR A 138 5.05 -13.02 6.43
C THR A 138 5.78 -11.98 7.29
N ASP A 139 7.07 -12.18 7.51
CA ASP A 139 7.96 -11.36 8.34
C ASP A 139 8.83 -10.39 7.51
N VAL A 140 8.48 -10.20 6.24
CA VAL A 140 9.08 -9.20 5.37
C VAL A 140 8.23 -7.94 5.31
N TYR A 141 8.87 -6.79 5.21
CA TYR A 141 8.21 -5.49 5.12
C TYR A 141 8.87 -4.60 4.07
N ALA A 142 8.08 -3.74 3.43
CA ALA A 142 8.56 -2.68 2.55
C ALA A 142 7.81 -1.37 2.82
N LEU A 143 8.54 -0.26 2.90
CA LEU A 143 7.96 1.07 2.99
C LEU A 143 7.71 1.61 1.58
N MET A 144 6.47 1.90 1.22
CA MET A 144 6.11 2.31 -0.14
C MET A 144 6.30 3.80 -0.39
N THR A 145 6.08 4.62 0.64
CA THR A 145 6.30 6.08 0.59
C THR A 145 6.97 6.58 1.86
N THR A 146 7.78 7.63 1.71
CA THR A 146 8.44 8.34 2.83
C THR A 146 7.59 9.49 3.36
N GLU A 147 6.36 9.64 2.86
CA GLU A 147 5.39 10.59 3.39
C GLU A 147 4.52 9.95 4.47
N GLN A 148 4.32 10.69 5.55
CA GLN A 148 3.50 10.24 6.67
C GLN A 148 2.03 10.59 6.45
N ASP A 149 1.16 9.60 6.55
CA ASP A 149 -0.27 9.84 6.62
C ASP A 149 -0.72 10.19 8.04
N ARG A 150 -1.03 11.48 8.25
CA ARG A 150 -1.44 11.99 9.57
C ARG A 150 -2.88 11.61 9.95
N GLU A 151 -3.70 11.18 8.99
CA GLU A 151 -5.09 10.79 9.21
C GLU A 151 -5.26 9.28 9.44
N ALA A 152 -4.23 8.48 9.23
CA ALA A 152 -4.30 7.01 9.36
C ALA A 152 -4.82 6.53 10.72
N ALA A 153 -4.48 7.20 11.82
CA ALA A 153 -4.98 6.85 13.15
C ALA A 153 -6.51 7.04 13.25
N LEU A 154 -7.06 8.08 12.62
CA LEU A 154 -8.50 8.31 12.54
C LEU A 154 -9.14 7.22 11.69
N ARG A 155 -8.62 6.98 10.48
CA ARG A 155 -9.12 5.95 9.56
C ARG A 155 -9.06 4.54 10.16
N TRP A 156 -8.05 4.25 10.96
CA TRP A 156 -7.95 2.97 11.66
C TRP A 156 -9.14 2.73 12.60
N ASN A 157 -9.63 3.76 13.29
CA ASN A 157 -10.82 3.64 14.15
C ASN A 157 -12.06 3.30 13.31
N GLU A 158 -12.21 3.91 12.14
CA GLU A 158 -13.27 3.59 11.19
C GLU A 158 -13.16 2.13 10.70
N ALA A 159 -11.96 1.70 10.34
CA ALA A 159 -11.68 0.34 9.90
C ALA A 159 -11.99 -0.69 10.99
N ASN A 160 -11.68 -0.40 12.26
CA ASN A 160 -12.02 -1.26 13.40
C ASN A 160 -13.53 -1.46 13.55
N VAL A 161 -14.30 -0.38 13.44
CA VAL A 161 -15.76 -0.43 13.53
C VAL A 161 -16.32 -1.26 12.37
N LEU A 162 -15.85 -1.03 11.15
CA LEU A 162 -16.31 -1.77 9.96
C LEU A 162 -15.91 -3.23 10.00
N ARG A 163 -14.69 -3.59 10.43
CA ARG A 163 -14.24 -4.98 10.54
C ARG A 163 -15.17 -5.81 11.43
N ARG A 164 -15.66 -5.23 12.54
CA ARG A 164 -16.57 -5.86 13.50
C ARG A 164 -18.04 -5.91 13.06
N SER A 165 -18.39 -5.23 11.98
CA SER A 165 -19.76 -5.25 11.45
C SER A 165 -20.11 -6.60 10.81
N LYS A 166 -21.42 -6.85 10.61
CA LYS A 166 -21.96 -8.05 9.95
C LYS A 166 -21.94 -7.97 8.42
N LEU A 167 -21.37 -6.90 7.84
CA LEU A 167 -21.28 -6.70 6.40
C LEU A 167 -20.37 -7.76 5.74
N SER A 168 -20.56 -8.00 4.44
CA SER A 168 -19.63 -8.81 3.65
C SER A 168 -18.27 -8.12 3.54
N THR A 169 -17.20 -8.84 3.18
CA THR A 169 -15.88 -8.24 2.96
C THR A 169 -15.93 -7.12 1.92
N LYS A 170 -16.65 -7.35 0.81
CA LYS A 170 -16.80 -6.37 -0.26
C LYS A 170 -17.52 -5.10 0.23
N ASP A 171 -18.61 -5.27 0.97
CA ASP A 171 -19.36 -4.14 1.54
C ASP A 171 -18.56 -3.38 2.61
N LYS A 172 -17.72 -4.07 3.39
CA LYS A 172 -16.79 -3.43 4.34
C LYS A 172 -15.77 -2.56 3.61
N ILE A 173 -15.15 -3.10 2.56
CA ILE A 173 -14.18 -2.38 1.73
C ILE A 173 -14.84 -1.16 1.09
N LEU A 174 -16.01 -1.32 0.45
CA LEU A 174 -16.73 -0.21 -0.15
C LEU A 174 -17.12 0.84 0.90
N SER A 175 -17.71 0.43 2.02
CA SER A 175 -18.10 1.36 3.10
C SER A 175 -16.91 2.14 3.64
N TYR A 176 -15.72 1.51 3.69
CA TYR A 176 -14.50 2.17 4.14
C TYR A 176 -13.99 3.19 3.12
N LEU A 177 -13.97 2.81 1.83
CA LEU A 177 -13.60 3.69 0.73
C LEU A 177 -14.54 4.91 0.65
N ARG A 178 -15.85 4.70 0.82
CA ARG A 178 -16.86 5.79 0.84
C ARG A 178 -16.67 6.79 1.99
N LYS A 179 -16.16 6.33 3.14
CA LYS A 179 -15.76 7.24 4.24
C LYS A 179 -14.49 8.02 3.94
N ASN A 180 -13.71 7.57 2.95
CA ASN A 180 -12.39 8.09 2.59
C ASN A 180 -12.34 8.56 1.14
N VAL A 181 -13.45 9.07 0.60
CA VAL A 181 -13.50 9.64 -0.76
C VAL A 181 -12.47 10.75 -0.89
N GLY A 182 -11.70 10.73 -1.99
CA GLY A 182 -10.62 11.68 -2.23
C GLY A 182 -9.35 11.45 -1.39
N ARG A 183 -9.34 10.46 -0.49
CA ARG A 183 -8.21 10.16 0.40
C ARG A 183 -7.68 8.74 0.15
N PRO A 184 -6.42 8.58 -0.28
CA PRO A 184 -5.86 7.26 -0.51
C PRO A 184 -5.82 6.41 0.77
N VAL A 185 -6.13 5.12 0.62
CA VAL A 185 -5.99 4.09 1.66
C VAL A 185 -5.04 2.99 1.18
N THR A 186 -4.43 2.27 2.10
CA THR A 186 -3.42 1.24 1.80
C THR A 186 -4.03 -0.15 1.64
N GLY A 187 -3.33 -1.02 0.89
CA GLY A 187 -3.69 -2.45 0.81
C GLY A 187 -3.75 -3.14 2.18
N GLU A 188 -2.92 -2.72 3.16
CA GLU A 188 -2.98 -3.25 4.53
C GLU A 188 -4.29 -2.86 5.26
N GLU A 189 -4.82 -1.65 5.05
CA GLU A 189 -6.12 -1.25 5.58
C GLU A 189 -7.26 -2.08 4.97
N LEU A 190 -7.21 -2.35 3.66
CA LEU A 190 -8.21 -3.18 2.97
C LEU A 190 -8.13 -4.65 3.39
N ARG A 191 -6.90 -5.19 3.50
CA ARG A 191 -6.63 -6.54 4.00
C ARG A 191 -7.12 -6.73 5.43
N TYR A 192 -6.93 -5.72 6.28
CA TYR A 192 -7.45 -5.72 7.65
C TYR A 192 -8.97 -5.86 7.71
N LEU A 193 -9.71 -5.16 6.84
CA LEU A 193 -11.17 -5.24 6.74
C LEU A 193 -11.66 -6.63 6.31
N ALA A 194 -10.88 -7.32 5.49
CA ALA A 194 -11.14 -8.68 5.02
C ALA A 194 -10.76 -9.78 6.03
N ASN A 195 -10.50 -9.41 7.29
CA ASN A 195 -9.95 -10.33 8.31
C ASN A 195 -8.64 -10.99 7.87
N ASP A 196 -7.76 -10.21 7.24
CA ASP A 196 -6.43 -10.66 6.81
C ASP A 196 -6.47 -11.78 5.75
N SER A 197 -7.61 -11.95 5.07
CA SER A 197 -7.83 -12.89 3.96
C SER A 197 -7.42 -12.28 2.61
N LYS A 198 -6.79 -13.08 1.74
CA LYS A 198 -6.41 -12.72 0.36
C LYS A 198 -7.55 -12.22 -0.54
N GLU A 199 -8.79 -12.44 -0.12
CA GLU A 199 -9.99 -11.99 -0.83
C GLU A 199 -10.04 -10.47 -0.99
N TRP A 200 -9.37 -9.69 -0.14
CA TRP A 200 -9.43 -8.23 -0.17
C TRP A 200 -9.06 -7.63 -1.54
N ALA A 201 -7.98 -8.13 -2.17
CA ALA A 201 -7.48 -7.58 -3.43
C ALA A 201 -8.48 -7.83 -4.55
N ARG A 202 -8.96 -9.08 -4.65
CA ARG A 202 -9.99 -9.49 -5.60
C ARG A 202 -11.30 -8.72 -5.42
N ARG A 203 -11.79 -8.55 -4.18
CA ARG A 203 -13.04 -7.80 -3.90
C ARG A 203 -12.91 -6.31 -4.21
N THR A 204 -11.73 -5.73 -4.00
CA THR A 204 -11.45 -4.35 -4.37
C THR A 204 -11.46 -4.18 -5.88
N ARG A 205 -10.89 -5.14 -6.62
CA ARG A 205 -10.95 -5.19 -8.09
C ARG A 205 -12.38 -5.34 -8.61
N GLU A 206 -13.19 -6.26 -8.05
CA GLU A 206 -14.60 -6.42 -8.42
C GLU A 206 -15.40 -5.12 -8.27
N LEU A 207 -15.22 -4.39 -7.16
CA LEU A 207 -15.90 -3.10 -6.96
C LEU A 207 -15.63 -2.14 -8.11
N ARG A 208 -14.39 -2.15 -8.61
CA ARG A 208 -13.92 -1.28 -9.68
C ARG A 208 -14.34 -1.76 -11.07
N THR A 209 -14.13 -3.03 -11.39
CA THR A 209 -14.34 -3.58 -12.74
C THR A 209 -15.77 -4.04 -12.96
N GLU A 210 -16.41 -4.69 -11.99
CA GLU A 210 -17.74 -5.31 -12.16
C GLU A 210 -18.86 -4.39 -11.68
N GLU A 211 -18.65 -3.70 -10.56
CA GLU A 211 -19.64 -2.81 -9.97
C GLU A 211 -19.51 -1.35 -10.42
N GLY A 212 -18.40 -0.98 -11.06
CA GLY A 212 -18.20 0.36 -11.63
C GLY A 212 -18.01 1.47 -10.59
N TRP A 213 -17.46 1.15 -9.42
CA TRP A 213 -16.99 2.18 -8.50
C TRP A 213 -15.69 2.81 -9.02
N PRO A 214 -15.53 4.14 -8.99
CA PRO A 214 -14.35 4.87 -9.45
C PRO A 214 -13.24 4.77 -8.41
N ILE A 215 -12.82 3.55 -8.15
CA ILE A 215 -11.64 3.24 -7.34
C ILE A 215 -10.46 3.35 -8.30
N ALA A 216 -9.47 4.14 -7.93
CA ALA A 216 -8.25 4.28 -8.68
C ALA A 216 -7.07 3.69 -7.91
N THR A 217 -6.19 3.05 -8.67
CA THR A 217 -4.83 2.68 -8.27
C THR A 217 -3.87 3.23 -9.31
N ARG A 218 -2.56 3.15 -9.00
CA ARG A 218 -1.52 3.49 -9.97
C ARG A 218 -1.70 2.78 -11.31
N ASN A 219 -2.02 1.49 -11.27
CA ASN A 219 -2.13 0.63 -12.45
C ASN A 219 -3.52 0.66 -13.09
N SER A 220 -4.49 1.39 -12.54
CA SER A 220 -5.86 1.46 -13.10
C SER A 220 -6.21 2.80 -13.74
N GLY A 221 -5.24 3.73 -13.85
CA GLY A 221 -5.45 5.01 -14.52
C GLY A 221 -4.94 6.27 -13.81
N ARG A 222 -4.38 6.15 -12.60
CA ARG A 222 -3.84 7.28 -11.82
C ARG A 222 -2.35 7.09 -11.54
N PRO A 223 -1.46 7.24 -12.54
CA PRO A 223 -0.03 6.90 -12.43
C PRO A 223 0.73 7.66 -11.33
N GLU A 224 0.18 8.78 -10.85
CA GLU A 224 0.73 9.55 -9.73
C GLU A 224 0.44 8.96 -8.34
N LEU A 225 -0.45 7.97 -8.23
CA LEU A 225 -0.72 7.28 -6.97
C LEU A 225 0.46 6.37 -6.59
N GLU A 226 0.71 6.31 -5.29
CA GLU A 226 1.70 5.40 -4.73
C GLU A 226 1.29 3.93 -4.91
N VAL A 227 2.29 3.06 -4.94
CA VAL A 227 2.05 1.62 -5.07
C VAL A 227 1.35 1.09 -3.82
N GLY A 228 0.27 0.33 -4.03
CA GLY A 228 -0.57 -0.17 -2.94
C GLY A 228 -1.48 0.87 -2.31
N ALA A 229 -1.61 2.05 -2.93
CA ALA A 229 -2.64 3.03 -2.61
C ALA A 229 -3.90 2.80 -3.47
N TYR A 230 -5.06 2.90 -2.82
CA TYR A 230 -6.38 2.80 -3.41
C TYR A 230 -7.16 4.06 -3.06
N LEU A 231 -7.76 4.69 -4.07
CA LEU A 231 -8.45 5.97 -3.92
C LEU A 231 -9.85 5.84 -4.51
N LEU A 232 -10.90 6.01 -3.70
CA LEU A 232 -12.22 6.26 -4.27
C LEU A 232 -12.30 7.73 -4.68
N GLU A 233 -12.39 8.00 -5.98
CA GLU A 233 -12.31 9.36 -6.50
C GLU A 233 -13.58 10.16 -6.22
N GLU A 234 -14.73 9.49 -6.30
CA GLU A 234 -16.05 10.05 -6.01
C GLU A 234 -16.97 8.97 -5.44
N ASP A 235 -17.89 9.34 -4.54
CA ASP A 235 -18.94 8.43 -4.04
C ASP A 235 -20.07 8.27 -5.07
N ARG A 236 -19.71 7.78 -6.25
CA ARG A 236 -20.60 7.64 -7.41
C ARG A 236 -20.34 6.33 -8.12
N GLN A 237 -21.33 5.46 -8.16
CA GLN A 237 -21.26 4.21 -8.92
C GLN A 237 -21.63 4.45 -10.39
N ALA A 238 -20.88 3.90 -11.33
CA ALA A 238 -21.19 3.97 -12.77
C ALA A 238 -22.53 3.29 -13.10
N GLU A 239 -23.13 3.71 -14.21
CA GLU A 239 -24.35 3.10 -14.73
C GLU A 239 -24.12 1.65 -15.17
N VAL A 240 -25.18 0.85 -15.21
CA VAL A 240 -25.07 -0.61 -15.47
C VAL A 240 -24.39 -0.93 -16.80
N HIS A 241 -24.57 -0.08 -17.81
CA HIS A 241 -24.01 -0.27 -19.15
C HIS A 241 -22.55 0.19 -19.28
N ASP A 242 -22.10 1.13 -18.44
CA ASP A 242 -20.71 1.61 -18.38
C ASP A 242 -19.84 0.74 -17.44
N ARG A 243 -20.47 -0.18 -16.70
CA ARG A 243 -19.77 -1.20 -15.88
C ARG A 243 -19.06 -2.22 -16.78
N LYS A 244 -18.09 -2.94 -16.20
CA LYS A 244 -17.40 -4.10 -16.83
C LYS A 244 -16.34 -3.79 -17.87
N ILE A 245 -15.74 -2.60 -17.84
CA ILE A 245 -14.53 -2.32 -18.63
C ILE A 245 -13.31 -2.98 -17.96
N PRO A 246 -12.59 -3.91 -18.65
CA PRO A 246 -11.38 -4.53 -18.12
C PRO A 246 -10.24 -3.53 -17.92
N ASP A 247 -9.35 -3.79 -16.97
CA ASP A 247 -8.25 -2.88 -16.64
C ASP A 247 -7.27 -2.64 -17.77
N PRO A 248 -6.82 -3.66 -18.52
CA PRO A 248 -5.92 -3.43 -19.64
C PRO A 248 -6.53 -2.49 -20.69
N VAL A 249 -7.83 -2.61 -20.93
CA VAL A 249 -8.56 -1.73 -21.87
C VAL A 249 -8.65 -0.33 -21.29
N ARG A 250 -9.01 -0.19 -20.01
CA ARG A 250 -9.11 1.11 -19.34
C ARG A 250 -7.79 1.86 -19.37
N VAL A 251 -6.70 1.19 -19.03
CA VAL A 251 -5.35 1.76 -19.04
C VAL A 251 -4.98 2.20 -20.45
N ALA A 252 -5.15 1.34 -21.46
CA ALA A 252 -4.85 1.68 -22.84
C ALA A 252 -5.64 2.91 -23.35
N VAL A 253 -6.92 3.01 -22.99
CA VAL A 253 -7.76 4.18 -23.33
C VAL A 253 -7.28 5.45 -22.64
N LEU A 254 -6.96 5.39 -21.35
CA LEU A 254 -6.45 6.54 -20.59
C LEU A 254 -5.07 6.98 -21.11
N GLU A 255 -4.19 6.05 -21.44
CA GLU A 255 -2.87 6.34 -22.02
C GLU A 255 -3.00 7.01 -23.39
N ARG A 256 -3.85 6.47 -24.27
CA ARG A 256 -4.18 7.07 -25.58
C ARG A 256 -4.70 8.50 -25.42
N ASP A 257 -5.55 8.72 -24.42
CA ASP A 257 -6.18 10.01 -24.15
C ASP A 257 -5.32 10.92 -23.25
N HIS A 258 -4.06 10.55 -23.00
CA HIS A 258 -3.08 11.29 -22.19
C HIS A 258 -3.58 11.62 -20.78
N HIS A 259 -4.33 10.70 -20.16
CA HIS A 259 -4.97 10.86 -18.87
C HIS A 259 -5.75 12.19 -18.77
N ALA A 260 -6.45 12.55 -19.85
CA ALA A 260 -7.22 13.78 -19.93
C ALA A 260 -8.56 13.57 -20.66
N CYS A 261 -9.54 14.38 -20.30
CA CYS A 261 -10.84 14.41 -20.98
C CYS A 261 -10.67 14.86 -22.43
N ARG A 262 -11.16 14.05 -23.38
CA ARG A 262 -11.10 14.35 -24.82
C ARG A 262 -12.02 15.48 -25.27
N ASN A 263 -12.97 15.90 -24.43
CA ASN A 263 -13.86 17.03 -24.72
C ASN A 263 -13.31 18.37 -24.22
N CYS A 264 -12.87 18.45 -22.95
CA CYS A 264 -12.45 19.72 -22.33
C CYS A 264 -10.98 19.81 -21.93
N GLY A 265 -10.19 18.74 -22.15
CA GLY A 265 -8.77 18.68 -21.80
C GLY A 265 -8.49 18.69 -20.30
N TRP A 266 -9.48 18.39 -19.45
CA TRP A 266 -9.27 18.30 -18.00
C TRP A 266 -8.49 17.06 -17.62
N SER A 267 -7.56 17.20 -16.68
CA SER A 267 -6.84 16.10 -16.03
C SER A 267 -6.65 16.42 -14.55
N HIS A 268 -6.29 15.43 -13.73
CA HIS A 268 -6.07 15.63 -12.29
C HIS A 268 -5.05 16.74 -11.99
N ALA A 269 -4.02 16.91 -12.83
CA ALA A 269 -3.02 17.96 -12.70
C ALA A 269 -3.60 19.39 -12.82
N ARG A 270 -4.79 19.53 -13.41
CA ARG A 270 -5.49 20.81 -13.58
C ARG A 270 -6.57 21.06 -12.53
N LYS A 271 -6.74 20.16 -11.55
CA LYS A 271 -7.78 20.28 -10.52
C LYS A 271 -7.52 21.51 -9.65
N THR A 272 -8.54 22.33 -9.48
CA THR A 272 -8.55 23.50 -8.58
C THR A 272 -9.64 23.34 -7.52
N ALA A 273 -9.59 24.14 -6.45
CA ALA A 273 -10.51 24.00 -5.31
C ALA A 273 -12.00 24.12 -5.68
N ASN A 274 -12.34 24.92 -6.70
CA ASN A 274 -13.71 25.13 -7.16
C ASN A 274 -14.02 24.36 -8.47
N ASP A 275 -13.16 23.43 -8.88
CA ASP A 275 -13.40 22.63 -10.08
C ASP A 275 -14.47 21.55 -9.78
N PRO A 276 -15.63 21.55 -10.47
CA PRO A 276 -16.62 20.48 -10.30
C PRO A 276 -16.12 19.13 -10.85
N ARG A 277 -15.02 19.13 -11.61
CA ARG A 277 -14.44 17.91 -12.18
C ARG A 277 -13.57 17.20 -11.15
N THR A 278 -13.85 15.93 -10.95
CA THR A 278 -13.33 15.14 -9.84
C THR A 278 -12.51 13.94 -10.32
N PHE A 279 -12.95 13.29 -11.41
CA PHE A 279 -12.32 12.10 -11.99
C PHE A 279 -12.60 11.93 -13.49
N LEU A 280 -11.93 10.94 -14.09
CA LEU A 280 -12.10 10.53 -15.48
C LEU A 280 -12.92 9.23 -15.58
N GLU A 281 -13.89 9.23 -16.48
CA GLU A 281 -14.78 8.13 -16.82
C GLU A 281 -14.56 7.71 -18.27
N LEU A 282 -14.73 6.42 -18.54
CA LEU A 282 -14.72 5.89 -19.90
C LEU A 282 -16.16 5.73 -20.35
N HIS A 283 -16.48 6.34 -21.49
CA HIS A 283 -17.80 6.27 -22.10
C HIS A 283 -17.73 5.43 -23.39
N HIS A 284 -18.72 4.57 -23.62
CA HIS A 284 -18.84 3.85 -24.89
C HIS A 284 -19.34 4.77 -26.00
N ILE A 285 -18.66 4.79 -27.15
CA ILE A 285 -19.06 5.59 -28.32
C ILE A 285 -20.32 4.98 -28.95
N GLU A 286 -20.30 3.68 -29.18
CA GLU A 286 -21.47 2.85 -29.50
C GLU A 286 -21.92 2.16 -28.22
N HIS A 287 -23.16 2.43 -27.79
CA HIS A 287 -23.66 1.94 -26.50
C HIS A 287 -23.70 0.41 -26.44
N HIS A 288 -23.44 -0.14 -25.24
CA HIS A 288 -23.51 -1.58 -25.00
C HIS A 288 -24.90 -2.18 -25.26
N ALA A 289 -25.98 -1.39 -25.15
CA ALA A 289 -27.34 -1.83 -25.51
C ALA A 289 -27.47 -2.20 -27.00
N ASP A 290 -26.58 -1.66 -27.84
CA ASP A 290 -26.53 -1.87 -29.29
C ASP A 290 -25.38 -2.79 -29.71
N GLY A 291 -24.72 -3.45 -28.75
CA GLY A 291 -23.60 -4.38 -29.01
C GLY A 291 -22.20 -3.76 -28.91
N GLY A 292 -22.08 -2.54 -28.36
CA GLY A 292 -20.80 -1.87 -28.15
C GLY A 292 -19.79 -2.69 -27.33
N GLU A 293 -18.64 -2.99 -27.93
CA GLU A 293 -17.58 -3.76 -27.28
C GLU A 293 -16.71 -2.90 -26.35
N ASN A 294 -16.07 -3.54 -25.36
CA ASN A 294 -15.02 -2.92 -24.54
C ASN A 294 -13.69 -2.89 -25.30
N THR A 295 -13.61 -2.11 -26.38
CA THR A 295 -12.42 -1.96 -27.21
C THR A 295 -11.85 -0.56 -27.09
N LEU A 296 -10.56 -0.43 -27.42
CA LEU A 296 -9.88 0.87 -27.43
C LEU A 296 -10.65 1.87 -28.31
N ASP A 297 -11.03 1.48 -29.52
CA ASP A 297 -11.68 2.36 -30.49
C ASP A 297 -13.11 2.75 -30.13
N ASN A 298 -13.79 1.95 -29.31
CA ASN A 298 -15.16 2.20 -28.88
C ASN A 298 -15.27 2.95 -27.53
N LEU A 299 -14.14 3.28 -26.90
CA LEU A 299 -14.14 3.96 -25.61
C LEU A 299 -13.49 5.34 -25.72
N ILE A 300 -14.05 6.33 -25.04
CA ILE A 300 -13.52 7.69 -24.95
C ILE A 300 -13.41 8.14 -23.49
N THR A 301 -12.31 8.79 -23.14
CA THR A 301 -12.10 9.35 -21.81
C THR A 301 -12.78 10.71 -21.68
N LEU A 302 -13.67 10.86 -20.69
CA LEU A 302 -14.35 12.10 -20.33
C LEU A 302 -14.18 12.40 -18.84
N CYS A 303 -14.23 13.66 -18.42
CA CYS A 303 -14.40 13.95 -16.99
C CYS A 303 -15.86 13.71 -16.59
N ASN A 304 -16.13 13.48 -15.31
CA ASN A 304 -17.48 13.30 -14.75
C ASN A 304 -18.50 14.34 -15.26
N VAL A 305 -18.11 15.61 -15.37
CA VAL A 305 -19.00 16.69 -15.87
C VAL A 305 -19.32 16.54 -17.37
N CYS A 306 -18.31 16.27 -18.21
CA CYS A 306 -18.54 16.07 -19.65
C CYS A 306 -19.26 14.75 -19.93
N HIS A 307 -19.00 13.73 -19.12
CA HIS A 307 -19.69 12.45 -19.15
C HIS A 307 -21.20 12.64 -18.90
N ASP A 308 -21.55 13.40 -17.85
CA ASP A 308 -22.95 13.75 -17.55
C ASP A 308 -23.62 14.53 -18.67
N ASP A 309 -22.89 15.47 -19.29
CA ASP A 309 -23.42 16.24 -20.41
C ASP A 309 -23.67 15.36 -21.64
N VAL A 310 -22.83 14.35 -21.89
CA VAL A 310 -23.03 13.37 -22.97
C VAL A 310 -24.30 12.56 -22.74
N HIS A 311 -24.48 12.00 -21.55
CA HIS A 311 -25.69 11.27 -21.16
C HIS A 311 -26.94 12.15 -21.20
N ARG A 312 -26.87 13.37 -20.65
CA ARG A 312 -28.01 14.31 -20.61
C ARG A 312 -28.44 14.75 -22.01
N ARG A 313 -27.49 15.03 -22.91
CA ARG A 313 -27.76 15.56 -24.24
C ARG A 313 -27.93 14.47 -25.30
N LYS A 314 -27.70 13.20 -24.94
CA LYS A 314 -27.71 12.06 -25.87
C LYS A 314 -26.82 12.34 -27.08
N VAL A 315 -25.58 12.77 -26.81
CA VAL A 315 -24.61 13.09 -27.86
C VAL A 315 -24.40 11.83 -28.71
N SER A 316 -24.45 11.98 -30.03
CA SER A 316 -24.29 10.84 -30.95
C SER A 316 -22.87 10.28 -30.93
N GLY A 317 -22.73 8.99 -31.22
CA GLY A 317 -21.42 8.35 -31.38
C GLY A 317 -20.53 9.03 -32.43
N GLU A 318 -21.12 9.57 -33.50
CA GLU A 318 -20.37 10.33 -34.53
C GLU A 318 -19.70 11.59 -33.95
N ALA A 319 -20.39 12.32 -33.08
CA ALA A 319 -19.82 13.48 -32.41
C ALA A 319 -18.70 13.08 -31.44
N LEU A 320 -18.86 11.96 -30.72
CA LEU A 320 -17.82 11.42 -29.84
C LEU A 320 -16.59 10.95 -30.65
N LEU A 321 -16.79 10.32 -31.81
CA LEU A 321 -15.70 9.96 -32.74
C LEU A 321 -14.93 11.18 -33.23
N HIS A 322 -15.63 12.29 -33.48
CA HIS A 322 -14.98 13.54 -33.86
C HIS A 322 -14.10 14.10 -32.72
N LEU A 323 -14.58 14.06 -31.47
CA LEU A 323 -13.76 14.44 -30.31
C LEU A 323 -12.54 13.53 -30.15
N LEU A 324 -12.72 12.23 -30.42
CA LEU A 324 -11.62 11.27 -30.33
C LEU A 324 -10.52 11.55 -31.37
N LYS A 325 -10.91 11.86 -32.62
CA LYS A 325 -9.97 12.14 -33.73
C LYS A 325 -9.38 13.56 -33.72
N GLY A 326 -10.03 14.49 -33.04
CA GLY A 326 -9.80 15.94 -33.19
C GLY A 326 -8.93 16.62 -32.12
N ALA A 327 -8.30 15.88 -31.20
CA ALA A 327 -7.54 16.45 -30.08
C ALA A 327 -6.10 15.97 -29.98
#